data_AF-A0A948BMB8-F1
#
_entry.id   AF-A0A948BMB8-F1
#
_cell.length_a   1.000
_cell.length_b   1.000
_cell.length_c   1.000
_cell.angle_alpha   90.00
_cell.angle_beta   90.00
_cell.angle_gamma   90.00
#
_symmetry.space_group_name_H-M   'P 1'
#
loop_
_entity.id
_entity.type
_entity.pdbx_description
1 polymer ?
#
loop_
_entity_poly.entity_id
_entity_poly.type
_entity_poly.pdbx_seq_one_letter_code
_entity_poly.pdbx_strand_id
1 'polypeptide(L)'
;MPKKKIPWLAAVLNILVNGLGYIYIGKRKAFGLLLMLAQISTCVWVLKSQPASVYLFRDFWISLSGILYSAAFAFDAYKLAKETN
;
A
#
# COMPACT_ATOMS: atom_id res chain seq x y z
N MET A 1 13.48 24.13 -3.51
CA MET A 1 12.09 23.79 -3.09
C MET A 1 11.76 22.39 -3.55
N PRO A 2 11.22 21.50 -2.70
CA PRO A 2 10.68 20.23 -3.19
C PRO A 2 9.55 20.54 -4.20
N LYS A 3 9.61 19.93 -5.39
CA LYS A 3 8.56 20.08 -6.41
C LYS A 3 7.21 19.65 -5.81
N LYS A 4 6.17 20.46 -6.03
CA LYS A 4 4.78 20.17 -5.65
C LYS A 4 4.39 18.78 -6.15
N LYS A 5 3.95 17.90 -5.26
CA LYS A 5 3.66 16.49 -5.54
C LYS A 5 2.17 16.31 -5.77
N ILE A 6 1.77 15.58 -6.81
CA ILE A 6 0.34 15.45 -7.13
C ILE A 6 -0.32 14.50 -6.10
N PRO A 7 -1.31 14.95 -5.30
CA PRO A 7 -1.88 14.12 -4.23
C PRO A 7 -2.54 12.82 -4.72
N TRP A 8 -3.27 12.91 -5.83
CA TRP A 8 -3.87 11.76 -6.49
C TRP A 8 -2.84 10.75 -6.98
N LEU A 9 -1.69 11.21 -7.46
CA LEU A 9 -0.62 10.32 -7.86
C LEU A 9 -0.04 9.57 -6.65
N ALA A 10 0.12 10.24 -5.50
CA ALA A 10 0.57 9.58 -4.28
C ALA A 10 -0.41 8.49 -3.80
N ALA A 11 -1.72 8.74 -3.91
CA ALA A 11 -2.75 7.75 -3.59
C ALA A 11 -2.68 6.54 -4.51
N VAL A 12 -2.67 6.76 -5.83
CA VAL A 12 -2.62 5.68 -6.83
C VAL A 12 -1.36 4.83 -6.67
N LEU A 13 -0.22 5.46 -6.42
CA LEU A 13 1.03 4.73 -6.15
C LEU A 13 0.90 3.80 -4.94
N ASN A 14 0.22 4.23 -3.87
CA ASN A 14 0.00 3.40 -2.69
C ASN A 14 -1.07 2.31 -2.88
N ILE A 15 -2.02 2.48 -3.80
CA ILE A 15 -2.96 1.40 -4.17
C ILE A 15 -2.22 0.30 -4.96
N LEU A 16 -1.36 0.69 -5.89
CA LEU A 16 -0.61 -0.25 -6.72
C LEU A 16 0.42 -1.01 -5.89
N VAL A 17 1.20 -0.28 -5.10
CA VAL A 17 2.21 -0.85 -4.21
C VAL A 17 2.23 -0.02 -2.93
N ASN A 18 1.76 -0.62 -1.85
CA ASN A 18 1.73 0.02 -0.54
C ASN A 18 3.15 0.46 -0.17
N GLY A 19 3.31 1.74 0.11
CA GLY A 19 4.61 2.35 0.43
C GLY A 19 5.13 3.32 -0.63
N LEU A 20 4.82 3.10 -1.92
CA LEU A 20 5.35 3.93 -3.01
C LEU A 20 4.88 5.38 -2.95
N GLY A 21 3.66 5.64 -2.49
CA GLY A 21 3.13 6.99 -2.32
C GLY A 21 3.99 7.81 -1.34
N TYR A 22 4.42 7.20 -0.23
CA TYR A 22 5.28 7.84 0.77
C TYR A 22 6.68 8.14 0.21
N ILE A 23 7.25 7.19 -0.53
CA ILE A 23 8.55 7.37 -1.19
C ILE A 23 8.49 8.49 -2.23
N TYR A 24 7.42 8.54 -3.04
CA TYR A 24 7.20 9.59 -4.04
C TYR A 24 7.10 10.99 -3.44
N ILE A 25 6.36 11.14 -2.33
CA ILE A 25 6.26 12.40 -1.58
C ILE A 25 7.62 12.75 -0.96
N GLY A 26 8.40 11.73 -0.60
CA GLY A 26 9.68 11.88 0.09
C GLY A 26 9.55 12.07 1.60
N LYS A 27 8.37 11.80 2.17
CA LYS A 27 8.05 11.84 3.59
C LYS A 27 7.75 10.43 4.08
N ARG A 28 8.10 10.10 5.34
CA ARG A 28 7.92 8.76 5.92
C ARG A 28 8.56 7.64 5.06
N LYS A 29 9.72 7.91 4.43
CA LYS A 29 10.38 6.97 3.49
C LYS A 29 10.67 5.60 4.10
N ALA A 30 11.13 5.55 5.35
CA ALA A 30 11.39 4.30 6.05
C ALA A 30 10.10 3.48 6.24
N PHE A 31 9.01 4.13 6.65
CA PHE A 31 7.70 3.49 6.75
C PHE A 31 7.21 2.98 5.38
N GLY A 32 7.35 3.79 4.32
CA GLY A 32 7.02 3.37 2.96
C GLY A 32 7.81 2.14 2.51
N LEU A 33 9.12 2.10 2.78
CA LEU A 33 9.96 0.94 2.46
C LEU A 33 9.53 -0.32 3.24
N LEU A 34 9.23 -0.17 4.54
CA LEU A 34 8.75 -1.29 5.36
C LEU A 34 7.40 -1.82 4.87
N LEU A 35 6.49 -0.95 4.44
CA LEU A 35 5.21 -1.36 3.83
C LEU A 35 5.41 -2.14 2.53
N MET A 36 6.34 -1.71 1.66
CA MET A 36 6.67 -2.44 0.44
C MET A 36 7.22 -3.84 0.77
N LEU A 37 8.17 -3.93 1.71
CA LEU A 37 8.74 -5.19 2.14
C LEU A 37 7.70 -6.12 2.77
N ALA A 38 6.78 -5.57 3.56
CA ALA A 38 5.66 -6.30 4.14
C ALA A 38 4.75 -6.86 3.04
N GLN A 39 4.35 -6.04 2.06
CA GLN A 39 3.52 -6.48 0.93
C GLN A 39 4.20 -7.60 0.13
N ILE A 40 5.49 -7.45 -0.19
CA ILE A 40 6.25 -8.49 -0.90
C ILE A 40 6.28 -9.79 -0.10
N SER A 41 6.55 -9.71 1.21
CA SER A 41 6.59 -10.87 2.11
C SER A 41 5.24 -11.58 2.18
N THR A 42 4.14 -10.82 2.25
CA THR A 42 2.78 -11.37 2.22
C THR A 42 2.49 -12.06 0.89
N CYS A 43 2.86 -11.46 -0.26
CA CYS A 43 2.70 -12.09 -1.56
C CYS A 43 3.46 -13.42 -1.65
N VAL A 44 4.73 -13.46 -1.20
CA VAL A 44 5.53 -14.70 -1.18
C VAL A 44 4.88 -15.76 -0.29
N TRP A 45 4.38 -15.36 0.89
CA TRP A 45 3.70 -16.27 1.81
C TRP A 45 2.43 -16.87 1.21
N VAL A 46 1.58 -16.04 0.59
CA VAL A 46 0.33 -16.49 -0.08
C VAL A 46 0.66 -17.47 -1.20
N LEU A 47 1.65 -17.16 -2.05
CA LEU A 47 2.03 -18.01 -3.18
C LEU A 47 2.63 -19.37 -2.76
N LYS A 48 3.29 -19.45 -1.59
CA LYS A 48 3.93 -20.68 -1.11
C LYS A 48 3.04 -21.57 -0.24
N SER A 49 2.06 -21.00 0.45
CA SER A 49 1.47 -21.66 1.62
C SER A 49 0.13 -22.36 1.40
N GLN A 50 -0.49 -22.32 0.19
CA GLN A 50 -1.87 -22.79 0.06
C GLN A 50 -2.18 -23.64 -1.19
N PRO A 51 -2.85 -24.80 -1.03
CA PRO A 51 -3.49 -25.52 -2.14
C PRO A 51 -4.75 -24.78 -2.63
N ALA A 52 -5.04 -24.89 -3.93
CA ALA A 52 -6.10 -24.17 -4.67
C ALA A 52 -7.54 -24.28 -4.11
N SER A 53 -7.82 -25.17 -3.16
CA SER A 53 -9.15 -25.45 -2.62
C SER A 53 -9.55 -24.64 -1.37
N VAL A 54 -8.64 -23.89 -0.75
CA VAL A 54 -8.90 -23.13 0.50
C VAL A 54 -9.46 -21.70 0.22
N TYR A 55 -9.60 -21.33 -1.05
CA TYR A 55 -9.76 -19.95 -1.52
C TYR A 55 -11.12 -19.27 -1.28
N LEU A 56 -12.18 -19.97 -0.88
CA LEU A 56 -13.53 -19.40 -1.02
C LEU A 56 -14.09 -18.69 0.22
N PHE A 57 -13.71 -19.09 1.45
CA PHE A 57 -14.29 -18.50 2.68
C PHE A 57 -13.27 -17.81 3.59
N ARG A 58 -12.05 -18.36 3.75
CA ARG A 58 -10.99 -17.73 4.55
C ARG A 58 -10.45 -16.46 3.87
N ASP A 59 -10.45 -16.44 2.55
CA ASP A 59 -9.88 -15.37 1.76
C ASP A 59 -10.78 -14.16 1.62
N PHE A 60 -12.08 -14.25 1.91
CA PHE A 60 -12.94 -13.07 1.83
C PHE A 60 -12.48 -12.01 2.83
N TRP A 61 -12.27 -12.37 4.10
CA TRP A 61 -11.83 -11.41 5.12
C TRP A 61 -10.39 -10.96 4.93
N ILE A 62 -9.51 -11.84 4.44
CA ILE A 62 -8.12 -11.47 4.11
C ILE A 62 -8.10 -10.50 2.91
N SER A 63 -8.91 -10.76 1.89
CA SER A 63 -9.01 -9.90 0.71
C SER A 63 -9.68 -8.57 1.04
N LEU A 64 -10.76 -8.58 1.82
CA LEU A 64 -11.47 -7.38 2.25
C LEU A 64 -10.57 -6.51 3.13
N SER A 65 -9.91 -7.09 4.14
CA SER A 65 -8.91 -6.37 4.93
C SER A 65 -7.77 -5.86 4.05
N GLY A 66 -7.37 -6.65 3.05
CA GLY A 66 -6.48 -6.30 1.96
C GLY A 66 -6.81 -4.96 1.30
N ILE A 67 -8.02 -4.88 0.76
CA ILE A 67 -8.53 -3.71 0.06
C ILE A 67 -8.66 -2.52 1.01
N LEU A 68 -9.19 -2.74 2.23
CA LEU A 68 -9.38 -1.68 3.22
C LEU A 68 -8.06 -1.08 3.69
N TYR A 69 -7.04 -1.89 3.96
CA TYR A 69 -5.73 -1.39 4.39
C TYR A 69 -5.06 -0.60 3.26
N SER A 70 -5.12 -1.08 2.02
CA SER A 70 -4.57 -0.35 0.87
C SER A 70 -5.29 0.97 0.63
N ALA A 71 -6.61 1.00 0.76
CA ALA A 71 -7.39 2.25 0.70
C ALA A 71 -6.99 3.23 1.81
N ALA A 72 -6.77 2.74 3.03
CA ALA A 72 -6.33 3.56 4.15
C ALA A 72 -4.94 4.19 3.90
N PHE A 73 -3.96 3.43 3.42
CA PHE A 73 -2.64 3.96 3.09
C PHE A 73 -2.64 4.89 1.88
N ALA A 74 -3.49 4.63 0.89
CA ALA A 74 -3.69 5.53 -0.24
C ALA A 74 -4.25 6.88 0.23
N PHE A 75 -5.23 6.87 1.12
CA PHE A 75 -5.83 8.07 1.70
C PHE A 75 -4.85 8.86 2.59
N ASP A 76 -4.05 8.17 3.41
CA ASP A 76 -3.02 8.83 4.23
C ASP A 76 -1.94 9.48 3.35
N ALA A 77 -1.46 8.80 2.29
CA ALA A 77 -0.52 9.42 1.35
C ALA A 77 -1.14 10.58 0.56
N TYR A 78 -2.41 10.50 0.18
CA TYR A 78 -3.12 11.64 -0.41
C TYR A 78 -3.10 12.86 0.51
N LYS A 79 -3.49 12.69 1.77
CA LYS A 79 -3.49 13.76 2.77
C LYS A 79 -2.11 14.34 2.98
N LEU A 80 -1.11 13.48 3.17
CA LEU A 80 0.28 13.89 3.36
C LEU A 80 0.82 14.68 2.17
N ALA A 81 0.48 14.27 0.94
CA ALA A 81 0.84 15.01 -0.26
C ALA A 81 0.14 16.38 -0.33
N LYS A 82 -1.13 16.46 0.10
CA LYS A 82 -1.89 17.73 0.16
C LYS A 82 -1.33 18.69 1.22
N GLU A 83 -0.88 18.19 2.36
CA GLU A 83 -0.26 18.97 3.44
C GLU A 83 1.16 19.46 3.10
N THR A 84 1.88 18.73 2.25
CA THR A 84 3.27 19.06 1.85
C THR A 84 3.33 20.03 0.65
N ASN A 85 2.17 20.41 0.11
CA ASN A 85 1.99 21.18 -1.14
C ASN A 85 1.58 22.63 -0.91
#